data_AF-A0AAW9S8B5-F1
#
_entry.id   AF-A0AAW9S8B5-F1
#
_cell.length_a   1.000
_cell.length_b   1.000
_cell.length_c   1.000
_cell.angle_alpha   90.00
_cell.angle_beta   90.00
_cell.angle_gamma   90.00
#
_symmetry.space_group_name_H-M   'P 1'
#
loop_
_entity.id
_entity.type
_entity.pdbx_description
1 polymer ?
#
loop_
_entity_poly.entity_id
_entity_poly.type
_entity_poly.pdbx_seq_one_letter_code
_entity_poly.pdbx_strand_id
1 'polypeptide(L)'
;MKSQYDLELIEKYLDNALSAKEVEEVNQRLAEDDEFRRCVDQSRLMIHGIRRNARMQLRRKLDEIEESLIETDETKEAKIISLTHSRILVSIAAAVTLLIISTLLIINLPETPQNLYVQYYQPYRNIVTANVRGELQELSKYELAFTAYDSGNYELATNLFKELLAKEATATYLFYLANSYLALEKNTQAAKYFEQVIHLNEDFVDQAKWYLALIALNEKNIEEAKSLLKELKTSGYRSEEVTEILTKL
;
A
#
# COMPACT_ATOMS: atom_id res chain seq x y z
N MET A 1 22.46 -15.07 32.50
CA MET A 1 21.52 -15.92 31.71
C MET A 1 20.50 -14.96 31.13
N LYS A 2 20.46 -14.77 29.80
CA LYS A 2 19.58 -13.76 29.18
C LYS A 2 18.13 -14.10 29.49
N SER A 3 17.41 -13.22 30.19
CA SER A 3 15.99 -13.40 30.39
C SER A 3 15.28 -13.20 29.05
N GLN A 4 14.21 -13.96 28.80
CA GLN A 4 13.34 -13.74 27.64
C GLN A 4 12.85 -12.28 27.56
N TYR A 5 12.66 -11.66 28.73
CA TYR A 5 12.31 -10.25 28.86
C TYR A 5 13.41 -9.30 28.36
N ASP A 6 14.69 -9.60 28.62
CA ASP A 6 15.80 -8.76 28.17
C ASP A 6 15.90 -8.75 26.65
N LEU A 7 15.63 -9.89 26.01
CA LEU A 7 15.65 -10.00 24.55
C LEU A 7 14.53 -9.17 23.94
N GLU A 8 13.31 -9.29 24.46
CA GLU A 8 12.15 -8.52 24.01
C GLU A 8 12.37 -7.01 24.19
N LEU A 9 12.96 -6.60 25.32
CA LEU A 9 13.27 -5.20 25.60
C LEU A 9 14.32 -4.63 24.63
N ILE A 10 15.34 -5.42 24.29
CA ILE A 10 16.37 -5.05 23.31
C ILE A 10 15.77 -4.96 21.90
N GLU A 11 14.90 -5.90 21.51
CA GLU A 11 14.21 -5.85 20.21
C GLU A 11 13.35 -4.58 20.08
N LYS A 12 12.49 -4.31 21.06
CA LYS A 12 11.69 -3.07 21.09
C LYS A 12 12.56 -1.81 21.06
N TYR A 13 13.70 -1.82 21.75
CA TYR A 13 14.65 -0.69 21.72
C TYR A 13 15.25 -0.47 20.32
N LEU A 14 15.64 -1.53 19.62
CA LEU A 14 16.24 -1.45 18.29
C LEU A 14 15.23 -1.07 17.20
N ASP A 15 13.94 -1.37 17.43
CA ASP A 15 12.83 -1.03 16.55
C ASP A 15 12.13 0.30 16.89
N ASN A 16 12.62 1.05 17.89
CA ASN A 16 12.01 2.27 18.41
C ASN A 16 10.54 2.09 18.87
N ALA A 17 10.22 0.92 19.44
CA ALA A 17 8.87 0.52 19.84
C ALA A 17 8.68 0.44 21.37
N LEU A 18 9.57 1.05 22.16
CA LEU A 18 9.48 1.07 23.62
C LEU A 18 8.34 1.98 24.13
N SER A 19 7.64 1.56 25.18
CA SER A 19 6.75 2.43 25.96
C SER A 19 7.54 3.39 26.85
N ALA A 20 6.91 4.45 27.35
CA ALA A 20 7.57 5.45 28.21
C ALA A 20 8.23 4.85 29.47
N LYS A 21 7.68 3.76 30.03
CA LYS A 21 8.26 3.06 31.17
C LYS A 21 9.47 2.22 30.77
N GLU A 22 9.39 1.54 29.63
CA GLU A 22 10.48 0.72 29.10
C GLU A 22 11.65 1.58 28.60
N VAL A 23 11.40 2.79 28.10
CA VAL A 23 12.46 3.76 27.75
C VAL A 23 13.31 4.11 28.95
N GLU A 24 12.68 4.41 30.09
CA GLU A 24 13.39 4.74 31.33
C GLU A 24 14.21 3.55 31.82
N GLU A 25 13.61 2.36 31.82
CA GLU A 25 14.29 1.11 32.19
C GLU A 25 15.51 0.82 31.28
N VAL A 26 15.34 0.93 29.96
CA VAL A 26 16.43 0.72 29.01
C VAL A 26 17.54 1.75 29.19
N ASN A 27 17.21 3.03 29.38
CA ASN A 27 18.22 4.08 29.60
C ASN A 27 19.01 3.85 30.88
N GLN A 28 18.33 3.47 31.97
CA GLN A 28 18.97 3.14 33.23
C GLN A 28 19.89 1.92 33.07
N ARG A 29 19.41 0.84 32.45
CA ARG A 29 20.22 -0.38 32.24
C ARG A 29 21.37 -0.16 31.27
N LEU A 30 21.20 0.71 30.27
CA LEU A 30 22.30 1.14 29.41
C LEU A 30 23.37 1.93 30.18
N ALA A 31 23.05 2.58 31.28
CA ALA A 31 24.03 3.29 32.11
C ALA A 31 24.69 2.36 33.15
N GLU A 32 23.92 1.46 33.76
CA GLU A 32 24.31 0.74 34.98
C GLU A 32 24.68 -0.74 34.74
N ASP A 33 24.20 -1.36 33.66
CA ASP A 33 24.37 -2.80 33.37
C ASP A 33 25.29 -3.04 32.16
N ASP A 34 26.53 -3.47 32.42
CA ASP A 34 27.54 -3.78 31.40
C ASP A 34 27.15 -4.98 30.51
N GLU A 35 26.46 -5.99 31.06
CA GLU A 35 26.05 -7.19 30.32
C GLU A 35 24.93 -6.84 29.33
N PHE A 36 23.98 -6.02 29.77
CA PHE A 36 22.89 -5.51 28.93
C PHE A 36 23.43 -4.62 27.79
N ARG A 37 24.35 -3.68 28.08
CA ARG A 37 25.02 -2.88 27.05
C ARG A 37 25.70 -3.72 25.98
N ARG A 38 26.49 -4.73 26.40
CA ARG A 38 27.15 -5.64 25.45
C ARG A 38 26.14 -6.39 24.58
N CYS A 39 25.01 -6.78 25.14
CA CYS A 39 23.96 -7.47 24.40
C CYS A 39 23.34 -6.55 23.33
N VAL A 40 23.03 -5.30 23.69
CA VAL A 40 22.52 -4.28 22.75
C VAL A 40 23.50 -4.03 21.61
N ASP A 41 24.80 -3.87 21.92
CA ASP A 41 25.83 -3.63 20.90
C ASP A 41 26.01 -4.83 19.96
N GLN A 42 25.96 -6.06 20.49
CA GLN A 42 25.99 -7.27 19.67
C GLN A 42 24.79 -7.36 18.73
N SER A 43 23.58 -7.08 19.22
CA SER A 43 22.37 -7.07 18.41
C SER A 43 22.43 -6.00 17.32
N ARG A 44 22.95 -4.80 17.62
CA ARG A 44 23.21 -3.75 16.61
C ARG A 44 24.16 -4.23 15.52
N LEU A 45 25.29 -4.83 15.90
CA LEU A 45 26.28 -5.36 14.95
C LEU A 45 25.69 -6.45 14.05
N MET A 46 24.87 -7.35 14.60
CA MET A 46 24.18 -8.39 13.84
C MET A 46 23.19 -7.79 12.83
N ILE A 47 22.34 -6.87 13.26
CA ILE A 47 21.39 -6.15 12.37
C ILE A 47 22.15 -5.41 11.26
N HIS A 48 23.25 -4.73 11.59
CA HIS A 48 24.08 -4.06 10.59
C HIS A 48 24.70 -5.03 9.58
N GLY A 49 25.18 -6.20 10.03
CA GLY A 49 25.71 -7.26 9.19
C GLY A 49 24.66 -7.80 8.21
N ILE A 50 23.46 -8.10 8.71
CA ILE A 50 22.32 -8.57 7.90
C ILE A 50 21.93 -7.51 6.86
N ARG A 51 21.75 -6.24 7.27
CA ARG A 51 21.43 -5.13 6.36
C ARG A 51 22.51 -4.90 5.30
N ARG A 52 23.78 -5.08 5.65
CA ARG A 52 24.90 -5.00 4.68
C ARG A 52 24.85 -6.17 3.69
N ASN A 53 24.60 -7.38 4.16
CA ASN A 53 24.50 -8.55 3.32
C ASN A 53 23.30 -8.45 2.35
N ALA A 54 22.13 -8.04 2.83
CA ALA A 54 20.95 -7.80 2.01
C ALA A 54 21.22 -6.75 0.91
N ARG A 55 21.89 -5.65 1.25
CA ARG A 55 22.30 -4.63 0.25
C ARG A 55 23.28 -5.18 -0.79
N MET A 56 24.22 -6.02 -0.37
CA MET A 56 25.15 -6.68 -1.30
C MET A 56 24.43 -7.67 -2.22
N GLN A 57 23.46 -8.43 -1.70
CA GLN A 57 22.65 -9.33 -2.54
C GLN A 57 21.80 -8.55 -3.55
N LEU A 58 21.18 -7.44 -3.12
CA LEU A 58 20.45 -6.57 -4.03
C LEU A 58 21.36 -6.03 -5.13
N ARG A 59 22.56 -5.57 -4.77
CA ARG A 59 23.55 -5.10 -5.76
C ARG A 59 23.92 -6.19 -6.76
N ARG A 60 24.19 -7.42 -6.31
CA ARG A 60 24.50 -8.54 -7.21
C ARG A 60 23.35 -8.87 -8.17
N LYS A 61 22.10 -8.81 -7.69
CA LYS A 61 20.93 -9.00 -8.57
C LYS A 61 20.80 -7.89 -9.61
N LEU A 62 21.14 -6.65 -9.24
CA LEU A 62 21.16 -5.53 -10.20
C LEU A 62 22.28 -5.70 -11.23
N ASP A 63 23.47 -6.12 -10.80
CA ASP A 63 24.61 -6.40 -11.68
C ASP A 63 24.26 -7.56 -12.65
N GLU A 64 23.57 -8.61 -12.18
CA GLU A 64 23.11 -9.76 -13.00
C GLU A 64 22.03 -9.35 -14.01
N ILE A 65 21.10 -8.47 -13.63
CA ILE A 65 20.12 -7.89 -14.56
C ILE A 65 20.84 -7.05 -15.62
N GLU A 66 21.81 -6.23 -15.23
CA GLU A 66 22.61 -5.43 -16.16
C GLU A 66 23.37 -6.31 -17.16
N GLU A 67 23.98 -7.41 -16.70
CA GLU A 67 24.68 -8.38 -17.55
C GLU A 67 23.70 -9.10 -18.51
N SER A 68 22.52 -9.49 -18.04
CA SER A 68 21.49 -10.12 -18.88
C SER A 68 20.93 -9.20 -19.98
N LEU A 69 20.96 -7.89 -19.76
CA LEU A 69 20.57 -6.88 -20.76
C LEU A 69 21.67 -6.65 -21.80
N ILE A 70 22.93 -6.96 -21.48
CA ILE A 70 24.08 -6.83 -22.39
C ILE A 70 24.20 -8.06 -23.30
N GLU A 71 23.91 -9.28 -22.81
CA GLU A 71 23.99 -10.52 -23.62
C GLU A 71 22.93 -10.62 -24.73
N THR A 72 21.92 -9.75 -24.77
CA THR A 72 20.88 -9.79 -25.81
C THR A 72 21.29 -9.09 -27.13
N ASP A 73 22.49 -8.50 -27.21
CA ASP A 73 22.91 -7.68 -28.36
C ASP A 73 24.22 -8.14 -29.05
N GLU A 74 24.63 -9.40 -28.88
CA GLU A 74 25.73 -9.98 -29.66
C GLU A 74 25.25 -10.56 -31.00
N THR A 75 24.94 -9.68 -31.96
CA THR A 75 25.34 -9.84 -33.38
C THR A 75 25.11 -8.54 -34.14
N LYS A 76 25.99 -7.56 -33.94
CA LYS A 76 26.40 -6.60 -34.99
C LYS A 76 27.63 -5.85 -34.50
N GLU A 77 28.68 -5.85 -35.33
CA GLU A 77 29.89 -5.07 -35.11
C GLU A 77 29.54 -3.65 -34.66
N ALA A 78 29.91 -3.32 -33.42
CA ALA A 78 29.63 -2.03 -32.82
C ALA A 78 30.44 -0.94 -33.55
N LYS A 79 29.78 -0.25 -34.48
CA LYS A 79 30.17 1.11 -34.87
C LYS A 79 30.23 1.91 -33.57
N ILE A 80 31.38 2.49 -33.23
CA ILE A 80 31.54 3.34 -32.05
C ILE A 80 30.58 4.52 -32.20
N ILE A 81 29.41 4.43 -31.57
CA ILE A 81 28.50 5.57 -31.44
C ILE A 81 28.92 6.27 -30.16
N SER A 82 29.59 7.41 -30.29
CA SER A 82 29.71 8.33 -29.18
C SER A 82 28.29 8.79 -28.81
N LEU A 83 27.67 8.17 -27.81
CA LEU A 83 26.50 8.74 -27.17
C LEU A 83 26.98 9.97 -26.40
N THR A 84 26.92 11.11 -27.09
CA THR A 84 27.05 12.41 -26.45
C THR A 84 26.05 12.47 -25.30
N HIS A 85 26.52 12.84 -24.11
CA HIS A 85 25.73 13.09 -22.90
C HIS A 85 24.40 13.83 -23.18
N SER A 86 24.35 14.63 -24.25
CA SER A 86 23.16 15.25 -24.83
C SER A 86 21.96 14.31 -25.04
N ARG A 87 22.11 13.07 -25.52
CA ARG A 87 20.94 12.19 -25.80
C ARG A 87 20.30 11.63 -24.52
N ILE A 88 21.11 11.32 -23.51
CA ILE A 88 20.62 10.90 -22.18
C ILE A 88 19.95 12.10 -21.49
N LEU A 89 20.56 13.29 -21.57
CA LEU A 89 19.96 14.52 -21.04
C LEU A 89 18.65 14.88 -21.75
N VAL A 90 18.54 14.66 -23.06
CA VAL A 90 17.30 14.87 -23.82
C VAL A 90 16.24 13.84 -23.46
N SER A 91 16.61 12.58 -23.22
CA SER A 91 15.69 11.54 -22.72
C SER A 91 15.16 11.87 -21.32
N ILE A 92 16.02 12.32 -20.41
CA ILE A 92 15.63 12.78 -19.08
C ILE A 92 14.72 14.00 -19.18
N ALA A 93 15.07 14.98 -20.01
CA ALA A 93 14.23 16.16 -20.25
C ALA A 93 12.86 15.77 -20.81
N ALA A 94 12.79 14.82 -21.77
CA ALA A 94 11.54 14.34 -22.34
C ALA A 94 10.65 13.66 -21.29
N ALA A 95 11.21 12.82 -20.42
CA ALA A 95 10.49 12.18 -19.33
C ALA A 95 9.96 13.21 -18.31
N VAL A 96 10.79 14.19 -17.94
CA VAL A 96 10.39 15.30 -17.06
C VAL A 96 9.29 16.14 -17.71
N THR A 97 9.38 16.44 -19.00
CA THR A 97 8.32 17.18 -19.70
C THR A 97 7.02 16.37 -19.79
N LEU A 98 7.08 15.05 -20.00
CA LEU A 98 5.89 14.20 -19.98
C LEU A 98 5.23 14.18 -18.61
N LEU A 99 6.01 14.11 -17.52
CA LEU A 99 5.47 14.20 -16.16
C LEU A 99 4.85 15.57 -15.87
N ILE A 100 5.49 16.67 -16.29
CA ILE A 100 4.96 18.03 -16.14
C ILE A 100 3.68 18.20 -16.96
N ILE A 101 3.66 17.73 -18.21
CA ILE A 101 2.47 17.81 -19.07
C ILE A 101 1.34 16.96 -18.49
N SER A 102 1.62 15.74 -18.02
CA SER A 102 0.63 14.88 -17.38
C SER A 102 0.03 15.53 -16.14
N THR A 103 0.86 16.14 -15.29
CA THR A 103 0.37 16.84 -14.08
C THR A 103 -0.41 18.10 -14.42
N LEU A 104 0.04 18.91 -15.39
CA LEU A 104 -0.69 20.10 -15.86
C LEU A 104 -2.02 19.76 -16.54
N LEU A 105 -2.09 18.63 -17.26
CA LEU A 105 -3.32 18.12 -17.82
C LEU A 105 -4.31 17.74 -16.71
N ILE A 106 -3.83 17.09 -15.64
CA ILE A 106 -4.65 16.68 -14.48
C ILE A 106 -5.25 17.89 -13.73
N ILE A 107 -4.52 18.99 -13.62
CA ILE A 107 -4.96 20.19 -12.87
C ILE A 107 -6.04 20.99 -13.63
N ASN A 108 -6.12 20.88 -14.96
CA ASN A 108 -7.05 21.64 -15.80
C ASN A 108 -8.21 20.79 -16.35
N LEU A 109 -8.52 19.63 -15.75
CA LEU A 109 -9.66 18.85 -16.22
C LEU A 109 -10.96 19.65 -16.00
N PRO A 110 -11.88 19.65 -16.99
CA PRO A 110 -13.21 20.22 -16.78
C PRO A 110 -13.90 19.51 -15.60
N GLU A 111 -14.75 20.21 -14.86
CA GLU A 111 -15.48 19.66 -13.70
C GLU A 111 -16.59 18.70 -14.15
N THR A 112 -16.18 17.57 -14.75
CA THR A 112 -17.09 16.49 -15.13
C THR A 112 -17.12 15.42 -14.02
N PRO A 113 -18.21 14.68 -13.88
CA PRO A 113 -18.33 13.60 -12.90
C PRO A 113 -17.19 12.57 -12.98
N GLN A 114 -16.76 12.22 -14.19
CA GLN A 114 -15.63 11.30 -14.42
C GLN A 114 -14.31 11.88 -13.89
N ASN A 115 -14.11 13.17 -14.06
CA ASN A 115 -12.88 13.83 -13.63
C ASN A 115 -12.85 13.96 -12.10
N LEU A 116 -14.02 14.14 -11.47
CA LEU A 116 -14.15 14.03 -10.02
C LEU A 116 -13.82 12.61 -9.55
N TYR A 117 -14.30 11.57 -10.24
CA TYR A 117 -13.86 10.19 -9.93
C TYR A 117 -12.34 10.04 -9.99
N VAL A 118 -11.71 10.46 -11.09
CA VAL A 118 -10.24 10.39 -11.25
C VAL A 118 -9.50 11.16 -10.15
N GLN A 119 -10.03 12.31 -9.73
CA GLN A 119 -9.42 13.16 -8.72
C GLN A 119 -9.47 12.54 -7.31
N TYR A 120 -10.58 11.88 -6.95
CA TYR A 120 -10.82 11.41 -5.58
C TYR A 120 -10.67 9.89 -5.40
N TYR A 121 -10.62 9.12 -6.47
CA TYR A 121 -10.43 7.68 -6.39
C TYR A 121 -8.97 7.34 -6.07
N GLN A 122 -8.80 6.58 -4.99
CA GLN A 122 -7.59 5.87 -4.67
C GLN A 122 -7.96 4.49 -4.10
N PRO A 123 -7.19 3.42 -4.42
CA PRO A 123 -7.36 2.13 -3.77
C PRO A 123 -7.33 2.28 -2.25
N TYR A 124 -8.24 1.62 -1.57
CA TYR A 124 -8.32 1.74 -0.11
C TYR A 124 -7.05 1.19 0.53
N ARG A 125 -6.42 1.96 1.41
CA ARG A 125 -5.25 1.49 2.16
C ARG A 125 -5.68 0.43 3.16
N ASN A 126 -5.03 -0.72 3.16
CA ASN A 126 -5.30 -1.75 4.14
C ASN A 126 -4.98 -1.25 5.57
N ILE A 127 -5.97 -1.39 6.45
CA ILE A 127 -5.86 -1.08 7.88
C ILE A 127 -5.91 -2.35 8.75
N VAL A 128 -6.06 -3.51 8.13
CA VAL A 128 -6.09 -4.81 8.79
C VAL A 128 -4.66 -5.27 9.05
N THR A 129 -4.30 -5.33 10.32
CA THR A 129 -2.98 -5.81 10.76
C THR A 129 -2.91 -7.33 10.66
N ALA A 130 -1.89 -7.85 9.97
CA ALA A 130 -1.55 -9.27 10.04
C ALA A 130 -1.07 -9.63 11.46
N ASN A 131 -1.76 -10.55 12.12
CA ASN A 131 -1.28 -11.16 13.36
C ASN A 131 -0.24 -12.23 13.00
N VAL A 132 0.98 -11.80 12.65
CA VAL A 132 2.07 -12.74 12.36
C VAL A 132 2.55 -13.32 13.68
N ARG A 133 1.96 -14.44 14.10
CA ARG A 133 2.50 -15.26 15.19
C ARG A 133 3.70 -16.03 14.64
N GLY A 134 4.82 -15.95 15.34
CA GLY A 134 6.13 -16.39 14.87
C GLY A 134 6.24 -17.87 14.48
N GLU A 135 7.33 -18.13 13.74
CA GLU A 135 7.81 -19.39 13.14
C GLU A 135 7.12 -19.81 11.85
N LEU A 136 7.83 -19.67 10.71
CA LEU A 136 7.78 -20.44 9.45
C LEU A 136 6.52 -21.27 9.16
N GLN A 137 5.34 -20.71 9.40
CA GLN A 137 4.06 -21.29 9.03
C GLN A 137 3.69 -20.72 7.69
N GLU A 138 3.19 -21.60 6.81
CA GLU A 138 2.51 -21.17 5.59
C GLU A 138 1.51 -20.08 5.96
N LEU A 139 1.62 -18.92 5.31
CA LEU A 139 0.71 -17.81 5.53
C LEU A 139 -0.72 -18.32 5.46
N SER A 140 -1.53 -18.00 6.47
CA SER A 140 -2.94 -18.31 6.44
C SER A 140 -3.57 -17.68 5.20
N LYS A 141 -4.66 -18.26 4.70
CA LYS A 141 -5.40 -17.70 3.55
C LYS A 141 -5.82 -16.24 3.78
N TYR A 142 -6.08 -15.90 5.03
CA TYR A 142 -6.30 -14.53 5.48
C TYR A 142 -5.07 -13.64 5.19
N GLU A 143 -3.91 -14.00 5.71
CA GLU A 143 -2.67 -13.23 5.51
C GLU A 143 -2.28 -13.15 4.02
N LEU A 144 -2.47 -14.23 3.26
CA LEU A 144 -2.25 -14.23 1.82
C LEU A 144 -3.18 -13.26 1.09
N ALA A 145 -4.46 -13.18 1.47
CA ALA A 145 -5.43 -12.29 0.83
C ALA A 145 -5.05 -10.82 1.02
N PHE A 146 -4.72 -10.44 2.26
CA PHE A 146 -4.31 -9.07 2.59
C PHE A 146 -2.92 -8.73 2.04
N THR A 147 -1.97 -9.67 2.04
CA THR A 147 -0.66 -9.48 1.40
C THR A 147 -0.80 -9.26 -0.11
N ALA A 148 -1.65 -10.06 -0.77
CA ALA A 148 -1.95 -9.89 -2.19
C ALA A 148 -2.56 -8.51 -2.45
N TYR A 149 -3.53 -8.09 -1.63
CA TYR A 149 -4.15 -6.77 -1.72
C TYR A 149 -3.14 -5.62 -1.55
N ASP A 150 -2.28 -5.70 -0.53
CA ASP A 150 -1.26 -4.68 -0.24
C ASP A 150 -0.18 -4.60 -1.32
N SER A 151 0.13 -5.73 -1.96
CA SER A 151 1.06 -5.78 -3.10
C SER A 151 0.44 -5.28 -4.42
N GLY A 152 -0.85 -4.93 -4.43
CA GLY A 152 -1.59 -4.55 -5.64
C GLY A 152 -1.95 -5.72 -6.56
N ASN A 153 -1.73 -6.97 -6.13
CA ASN A 153 -2.16 -8.16 -6.85
C ASN A 153 -3.65 -8.42 -6.62
N TYR A 154 -4.49 -7.53 -7.17
CA TYR A 154 -5.94 -7.53 -6.95
C TYR A 154 -6.64 -8.76 -7.55
N GLU A 155 -6.07 -9.40 -8.58
CA GLU A 155 -6.61 -10.66 -9.12
C GLU A 155 -6.49 -11.79 -8.10
N LEU A 156 -5.30 -11.97 -7.52
CA LEU A 156 -5.07 -12.96 -6.47
C LEU A 156 -5.89 -12.63 -5.22
N ALA A 157 -5.91 -11.37 -4.80
CA ALA A 157 -6.71 -10.91 -3.66
C ALA A 157 -8.20 -11.22 -3.85
N THR A 158 -8.75 -10.95 -5.04
CA THR A 158 -10.14 -11.25 -5.39
C THR A 158 -10.46 -12.74 -5.21
N ASN A 159 -9.58 -13.63 -5.68
CA ASN A 159 -9.78 -15.08 -5.54
C ASN A 159 -9.72 -15.52 -4.07
N LEU A 160 -8.73 -15.04 -3.32
CA LEU A 160 -8.56 -15.39 -1.91
C LEU A 160 -9.71 -14.87 -1.05
N PHE A 161 -10.18 -13.63 -1.26
CA PHE A 161 -11.32 -13.08 -0.53
C PHE A 161 -12.63 -13.80 -0.85
N LYS A 162 -12.85 -14.27 -2.09
CA LYS A 162 -14.01 -15.13 -2.40
C LYS A 162 -14.00 -16.43 -1.61
N GLU A 163 -12.84 -17.05 -1.49
CA GLU A 163 -12.69 -18.29 -0.73
C GLU A 163 -12.87 -18.08 0.78
N LEU A 164 -12.46 -16.92 1.31
CA LEU A 164 -12.73 -16.53 2.69
C LEU A 164 -14.23 -16.28 2.92
N LEU A 165 -14.89 -15.54 2.01
CA LEU A 165 -16.33 -15.28 2.07
C LEU A 165 -17.18 -16.56 1.98
N ALA A 166 -16.72 -17.57 1.24
CA ALA A 166 -17.40 -18.86 1.16
C ALA A 166 -17.40 -19.63 2.49
N LYS A 167 -16.46 -19.31 3.40
CA LYS A 167 -16.39 -19.90 4.74
C LYS A 167 -17.12 -19.05 5.77
N GLU A 168 -16.94 -17.73 5.70
CA GLU A 168 -17.50 -16.78 6.64
C GLU A 168 -17.70 -15.43 5.94
N ALA A 169 -18.95 -14.97 5.90
CA ALA A 169 -19.27 -13.66 5.35
C ALA A 169 -19.04 -12.58 6.43
N THR A 170 -18.08 -11.69 6.20
CA THR A 170 -17.78 -10.56 7.09
C THR A 170 -17.77 -9.25 6.31
N ALA A 171 -18.12 -8.13 6.95
CA ALA A 171 -18.00 -6.79 6.35
C ALA A 171 -16.60 -6.55 5.78
N THR A 172 -15.57 -6.98 6.51
CA THR A 172 -14.17 -6.84 6.10
C THR A 172 -13.91 -7.55 4.77
N TYR A 173 -14.22 -8.85 4.65
CA TYR A 173 -13.94 -9.58 3.42
C TYR A 173 -14.75 -9.07 2.23
N LEU A 174 -16.01 -8.68 2.46
CA LEU A 174 -16.85 -8.05 1.43
C LEU A 174 -16.23 -6.73 0.94
N PHE A 175 -15.78 -5.90 1.88
CA PHE A 175 -15.22 -4.59 1.59
C PHE A 175 -13.89 -4.67 0.82
N TYR A 176 -12.97 -5.54 1.24
CA TYR A 176 -11.71 -5.71 0.52
C TYR A 176 -11.87 -6.44 -0.82
N LEU A 177 -12.85 -7.35 -0.95
CA LEU A 177 -13.21 -7.92 -2.24
C LEU A 177 -13.77 -6.84 -3.20
N ALA A 178 -14.67 -5.99 -2.71
CA ALA A 178 -15.23 -4.89 -3.49
C ALA A 178 -14.14 -3.93 -3.99
N ASN A 179 -13.21 -3.55 -3.11
CA ASN A 179 -12.06 -2.71 -3.48
C ASN A 179 -11.14 -3.41 -4.49
N SER A 180 -10.91 -4.72 -4.35
CA SER A 180 -10.11 -5.49 -5.32
C SER A 180 -10.76 -5.48 -6.70
N TYR A 181 -12.09 -5.63 -6.77
CA TYR A 181 -12.83 -5.48 -8.03
C TYR A 181 -12.74 -4.07 -8.60
N LEU A 182 -12.88 -3.04 -7.76
CA LEU A 182 -12.83 -1.66 -8.20
C LEU A 182 -11.45 -1.30 -8.76
N ALA A 183 -10.37 -1.78 -8.13
CA ALA A 183 -9.01 -1.59 -8.62
C ALA A 183 -8.72 -2.35 -9.93
N LEU A 184 -9.54 -3.37 -10.25
CA LEU A 184 -9.53 -4.07 -11.54
C LEU A 184 -10.54 -3.46 -12.55
N GLU A 185 -11.08 -2.27 -12.26
CA GLU A 185 -12.08 -1.56 -13.08
C GLU A 185 -13.39 -2.36 -13.29
N LYS A 186 -13.66 -3.35 -12.42
CA LYS A 186 -14.87 -4.19 -12.44
C LYS A 186 -15.97 -3.54 -11.59
N ASN A 187 -16.43 -2.37 -12.02
CA ASN A 187 -17.35 -1.50 -11.27
C ASN A 187 -18.64 -2.21 -10.84
N THR A 188 -19.29 -2.96 -11.74
CA THR A 188 -20.54 -3.66 -11.43
C THR A 188 -20.37 -4.68 -10.31
N GLN A 189 -19.27 -5.44 -10.31
CA GLN A 189 -18.97 -6.38 -9.24
C GLN A 189 -18.62 -5.65 -7.95
N ALA A 190 -17.81 -4.59 -8.02
CA ALA A 190 -17.45 -3.78 -6.87
C ALA A 190 -18.69 -3.21 -6.18
N ALA A 191 -19.59 -2.57 -6.95
CA ALA A 191 -20.82 -1.98 -6.44
C ALA A 191 -21.68 -3.01 -5.70
N LYS A 192 -21.92 -4.19 -6.31
CA LYS A 192 -22.66 -5.29 -5.70
C LYS A 192 -22.10 -5.70 -4.32
N TYR A 193 -20.79 -5.72 -4.14
CA TYR A 193 -20.19 -6.10 -2.86
C TYR A 193 -20.18 -4.93 -1.86
N PHE A 194 -20.03 -3.68 -2.30
CA PHE A 194 -20.19 -2.52 -1.42
C PHE A 194 -21.62 -2.38 -0.89
N GLU A 195 -22.64 -2.65 -1.72
CA GLU A 195 -24.04 -2.70 -1.28
C GLU A 195 -24.25 -3.75 -0.18
N GLN A 196 -23.60 -4.91 -0.28
CA GLN A 196 -23.65 -5.94 0.76
C GLN A 196 -22.97 -5.48 2.06
N VAL A 197 -21.86 -4.73 1.98
CA VAL A 197 -21.23 -4.12 3.17
C VAL A 197 -22.20 -3.17 3.87
N ILE A 198 -22.88 -2.31 3.10
CA ILE A 198 -23.88 -1.37 3.65
C ILE A 198 -25.06 -2.13 4.26
N HIS A 199 -25.53 -3.20 3.62
CA HIS A 199 -26.64 -4.00 4.11
C HIS A 199 -26.31 -4.74 5.41
N LEU A 200 -25.07 -5.23 5.55
CA LEU A 200 -24.63 -5.87 6.79
C LEU A 200 -24.63 -4.89 7.97
N ASN A 201 -24.44 -3.59 7.69
CA ASN A 201 -24.55 -2.49 8.65
C ASN A 201 -23.62 -2.67 9.88
N GLU A 202 -22.41 -3.15 9.61
CA GLU A 202 -21.32 -3.32 10.58
C GLU A 202 -20.18 -2.34 10.27
N ASP A 203 -18.93 -2.83 10.21
CA ASP A 203 -17.77 -2.05 9.82
C ASP A 203 -17.84 -1.64 8.33
N PHE A 204 -17.11 -0.58 7.99
CA PHE A 204 -16.90 -0.10 6.61
C PHE A 204 -18.13 0.47 5.87
N VAL A 205 -19.25 0.74 6.55
CA VAL A 205 -20.47 1.28 5.90
C VAL A 205 -20.20 2.60 5.17
N ASP A 206 -19.60 3.58 5.84
CA ASP A 206 -19.32 4.89 5.23
C ASP A 206 -18.23 4.79 4.14
N GLN A 207 -17.26 3.92 4.34
CA GLN A 207 -16.23 3.62 3.35
C GLN A 207 -16.84 3.01 2.09
N ALA A 208 -17.80 2.09 2.23
CA ALA A 208 -18.50 1.47 1.11
C ALA A 208 -19.38 2.49 0.37
N LYS A 209 -20.12 3.34 1.09
CA LYS A 209 -20.90 4.45 0.51
C LYS A 209 -20.00 5.41 -0.28
N TRP A 210 -18.81 5.71 0.23
CA TRP A 210 -17.84 6.54 -0.48
C TRP A 210 -17.42 5.94 -1.81
N TYR A 211 -17.05 4.66 -1.84
CA TYR A 211 -16.67 4.01 -3.09
C TYR A 211 -17.85 3.83 -4.06
N LEU A 212 -19.07 3.60 -3.57
CA LEU A 212 -20.27 3.62 -4.42
C LEU A 212 -20.52 5.00 -5.03
N ALA A 213 -20.35 6.07 -4.26
CA ALA A 213 -20.48 7.44 -4.78
C ALA A 213 -19.45 7.70 -5.88
N LEU A 214 -18.21 7.25 -5.70
CA LEU A 214 -17.17 7.33 -6.72
C LEU A 214 -17.52 6.50 -7.97
N ILE A 215 -18.02 5.28 -7.82
CA ILE A 215 -18.49 4.47 -8.96
C ILE A 215 -19.61 5.21 -9.71
N ALA A 216 -20.60 5.76 -9.00
CA ALA A 216 -21.70 6.51 -9.59
C ALA A 216 -21.20 7.76 -10.36
N LEU A 217 -20.18 8.46 -9.85
CA LEU A 217 -19.51 9.55 -10.58
C LEU A 217 -18.86 9.06 -11.88
N ASN A 218 -18.15 7.93 -11.84
CA ASN A 218 -17.54 7.32 -13.01
C ASN A 218 -18.59 6.94 -14.07
N GLU A 219 -19.77 6.49 -13.64
CA GLU A 219 -20.89 6.07 -14.48
C GLU A 219 -21.84 7.20 -14.91
N LYS A 220 -21.57 8.47 -14.53
CA LYS A 220 -22.46 9.64 -14.76
C LYS A 220 -23.81 9.56 -14.03
N ASN A 221 -23.95 8.71 -13.03
CA ASN A 221 -25.15 8.63 -12.20
C ASN A 221 -25.13 9.68 -11.08
N ILE A 222 -25.45 10.92 -11.42
CA ILE A 222 -25.32 12.08 -10.51
C ILE A 222 -26.28 12.04 -9.34
N GLU A 223 -27.51 11.56 -9.56
CA GLU A 223 -28.51 11.49 -8.51
C GLU A 223 -28.10 10.50 -7.41
N GLU A 224 -27.60 9.33 -7.80
CA GLU A 224 -27.08 8.34 -6.87
C GLU A 224 -25.84 8.84 -6.13
N ALA A 225 -24.88 9.44 -6.84
CA ALA A 225 -23.70 10.04 -6.24
C ALA A 225 -24.09 11.11 -5.20
N LYS A 226 -25.01 12.02 -5.54
CA LYS A 226 -25.49 13.06 -4.62
C LYS A 226 -26.20 12.46 -3.40
N SER A 227 -26.98 11.39 -3.57
CA SER A 227 -27.66 10.72 -2.47
C SER A 227 -26.65 10.17 -1.45
N LEU A 228 -25.70 9.36 -1.93
CA LEU A 228 -24.68 8.73 -1.08
C LEU A 228 -23.78 9.77 -0.40
N LEU A 229 -23.36 10.81 -1.13
CA LEU A 229 -22.53 11.89 -0.58
C LEU A 229 -23.27 12.69 0.51
N LYS A 230 -24.58 12.90 0.39
CA LYS A 230 -25.37 13.56 1.44
C LYS A 230 -25.43 12.73 2.72
N GLU A 231 -25.58 11.41 2.61
CA GLU A 231 -25.52 10.52 3.77
C GLU A 231 -24.16 10.57 4.46
N LEU A 232 -23.07 10.57 3.67
CA LEU A 232 -21.71 10.72 4.21
C LEU A 232 -21.51 12.06 4.90
N LYS A 233 -22.05 13.14 4.34
CA LYS A 233 -22.02 14.46 4.99
C LYS A 233 -22.68 14.44 6.36
N THR A 234 -23.78 13.68 6.54
CA THR A 234 -24.43 13.52 7.84
C THR A 234 -23.61 12.68 8.81
N SER A 235 -22.93 11.63 8.32
CA SER A 235 -22.04 10.78 9.16
C SER A 235 -20.77 11.50 9.63
N GLY A 236 -20.33 12.53 8.90
CA GLY A 236 -19.06 13.22 9.13
C GLY A 236 -17.86 12.58 8.41
N TYR A 237 -18.03 11.43 7.75
CA TYR A 237 -16.97 10.77 7.00
C TYR A 237 -16.53 11.59 5.78
N ARG A 238 -15.22 11.87 5.66
CA ARG A 238 -14.61 12.66 4.57
C ARG A 238 -15.36 13.98 4.30
N SER A 239 -15.75 14.67 5.37
CA SER A 239 -16.64 15.84 5.29
C SER A 239 -16.14 16.94 4.34
N GLU A 240 -14.83 17.15 4.28
CA GLU A 240 -14.21 18.13 3.40
C GLU A 240 -14.37 17.72 1.93
N GLU A 241 -13.91 16.51 1.56
CA GLU A 241 -14.00 16.01 0.19
C GLU A 241 -15.44 15.85 -0.27
N VAL A 242 -16.32 15.36 0.60
CA VAL A 242 -17.75 15.22 0.33
C VAL A 242 -18.38 16.58 0.03
N THR A 243 -18.03 17.62 0.79
CA THR A 243 -18.55 18.97 0.55
C THR A 243 -18.01 19.53 -0.76
N GLU A 244 -16.73 19.34 -1.06
CA GLU A 244 -16.11 19.81 -2.29
C GLU A 244 -16.75 19.14 -3.52
N ILE A 245 -16.92 17.81 -3.51
CA ILE A 245 -17.57 17.09 -4.60
C ILE A 245 -19.01 17.58 -4.77
N LEU A 246 -19.79 17.70 -3.69
CA LEU A 246 -21.18 18.16 -3.76
C LEU A 246 -21.31 19.58 -4.32
N THR A 247 -20.33 20.46 -4.14
CA THR A 247 -20.35 21.80 -4.73
C THR A 247 -20.07 21.82 -6.24
N LYS A 248 -19.37 20.80 -6.75
CA LYS A 248 -19.00 20.67 -8.17
C LYS A 248 -20.02 19.86 -9.00
N LEU A 249 -21.04 19.28 -8.36
CA LEU A 249 -22.11 18.46 -8.99
C LEU A 249 -23.45 19.20 -9.12
#